data_AF-A0A0K8PSJ7-F1
#
_entry.id   AF-A0A0K8PSJ7-F1
#
_cell.length_a   1.000
_cell.length_b   1.000
_cell.length_c   1.000
_cell.angle_alpha   90.00
_cell.angle_beta   90.00
_cell.angle_gamma   90.00
#
_symmetry.space_group_name_H-M   'P 1'
#
loop_
_entity.id
_entity.type
_entity.pdbx_description
1 polymer ?
#
loop_
_entity_poly.entity_id
_entity_poly.type
_entity_poly.pdbx_seq_one_letter_code
_entity_poly.pdbx_strand_id
1 'polypeptide(L)'
;MIAYPMEQALEQHSGDLDRIRCQQLGYADVLALENGGVDSAWLLDPVWRRVDGEAGYAFLCGQPPGEPLGGMLYGPSLLNDDVDAGVALLRAYIRTVNTYFAADYKKNESFVTYLAKLLEADETMLRSTPSLRMDWEIRAGTTDRLQSAYRAQGVAEGDSLPESQTVTRSLYEEAVGHRR
;
A
#
# COMPACT_ATOMS: atom_id res chain seq x y z
N MET A 1 5.48 2.92 -0.43
CA MET A 1 6.29 4.15 -0.35
C MET A 1 5.40 5.32 -0.74
N ILE A 2 5.25 6.30 0.14
CA ILE A 2 4.32 7.43 -0.02
C ILE A 2 4.89 8.53 -0.93
N ALA A 3 6.21 8.61 -1.02
CA ALA A 3 6.88 9.73 -1.69
C ALA A 3 6.80 9.68 -3.23
N TYR A 4 6.76 8.51 -3.88
CA TYR A 4 6.53 8.44 -5.33
C TYR A 4 5.17 9.04 -5.74
N PRO A 5 4.03 8.66 -5.12
CA PRO A 5 2.75 9.31 -5.39
C PRO A 5 2.77 10.82 -5.15
N MET A 6 3.47 11.27 -4.10
CA MET A 6 3.63 12.70 -3.81
C MET A 6 4.41 13.42 -4.90
N GLU A 7 5.52 12.84 -5.37
CA GLU A 7 6.35 13.38 -6.46
C GLU A 7 5.49 13.60 -7.71
N GLN A 8 4.73 12.58 -8.13
CA GLN A 8 3.84 12.68 -9.31
C GLN A 8 2.80 13.79 -9.16
N ALA A 9 2.27 13.99 -7.95
CA ALA A 9 1.30 15.05 -7.68
C ALA A 9 1.95 16.43 -7.72
N LEU A 10 3.15 16.58 -7.15
CA LEU A 10 3.89 17.84 -7.17
C LEU A 10 4.30 18.23 -8.58
N GLU A 11 4.77 17.29 -9.40
CA GLU A 11 5.14 17.53 -10.79
C GLU A 11 3.99 18.12 -11.61
N GLN A 12 2.76 17.62 -11.42
CA GLN A 12 1.55 18.16 -12.08
C GLN A 12 1.32 19.65 -11.76
N HIS A 13 1.87 20.12 -10.64
CA HIS A 13 1.79 21.49 -10.17
C HIS A 13 3.12 22.24 -10.26
N SER A 14 4.08 21.76 -11.07
CA SER A 14 5.43 22.36 -11.22
C SER A 14 6.24 22.44 -9.90
N GLY A 15 5.88 21.60 -8.93
CA GLY A 15 6.62 21.35 -7.70
C GLY A 15 7.53 20.13 -7.83
N ASP A 16 8.31 19.88 -6.78
CA ASP A 16 9.23 18.75 -6.65
C ASP A 16 9.43 18.45 -5.15
N LEU A 17 9.76 17.20 -4.81
CA LEU A 17 10.07 16.76 -3.46
C LEU A 17 11.24 17.54 -2.85
N ASP A 18 12.20 17.98 -3.66
CA ASP A 18 13.35 18.79 -3.20
C ASP A 18 12.97 20.20 -2.73
N ARG A 19 11.75 20.66 -3.04
CA ARG A 19 11.21 21.99 -2.65
C ARG A 19 10.35 21.94 -1.40
N ILE A 20 10.10 20.76 -0.84
CA ILE A 20 9.28 20.59 0.35
C ILE A 20 10.09 19.99 1.50
N ARG A 21 9.68 20.30 2.73
CA ARG A 21 10.27 19.70 3.92
C ARG A 21 9.39 18.54 4.40
N CYS A 22 9.82 17.32 4.15
CA CYS A 22 9.16 16.14 4.71
C CYS A 22 9.55 15.95 6.19
N GLN A 23 8.56 15.63 7.02
CA GLN A 23 8.74 15.24 8.42
C GLN A 23 7.88 14.01 8.71
N GLN A 24 8.41 13.06 9.48
CA GLN A 24 7.64 11.91 9.93
C GLN A 24 7.11 12.20 11.34
N LEU A 25 5.80 12.43 11.48
CA LEU A 25 5.19 12.78 12.78
C LEU A 25 4.44 11.60 13.41
N GLY A 26 4.33 10.46 12.71
CA GLY A 26 3.69 9.25 13.20
C GLY A 26 2.20 9.46 13.43
N TYR A 27 1.68 9.07 14.61
CA TYR A 27 0.25 9.23 14.91
C TYR A 27 -0.22 10.70 15.05
N ALA A 28 0.69 11.67 15.03
CA ALA A 28 0.37 13.09 15.21
C ALA A 28 0.07 13.84 13.89
N ASP A 29 0.14 13.17 12.74
CA ASP A 29 0.03 13.80 11.41
C ASP A 29 -1.27 14.63 11.25
N VAL A 30 -2.41 14.12 11.73
CA VAL A 30 -3.70 14.85 11.66
C VAL A 30 -3.71 16.07 12.55
N LEU A 31 -3.25 15.93 13.78
CA LEU A 31 -3.28 17.02 14.75
C LEU A 31 -2.34 18.15 14.31
N ALA A 32 -1.22 17.79 13.68
CA ALA A 32 -0.30 18.75 13.09
C ALA A 32 -0.95 19.47 11.90
N LEU A 33 -1.69 18.76 11.06
CA LEU A 33 -2.44 19.36 9.95
C LEU A 33 -3.55 20.30 10.47
N GLU A 34 -4.36 19.83 11.42
CA GLU A 34 -5.49 20.58 12.00
C GLU A 34 -5.05 21.87 12.69
N ASN A 35 -3.89 21.86 13.35
CA ASN A 35 -3.34 23.03 14.05
C ASN A 35 -2.37 23.88 13.20
N GLY A 36 -2.20 23.57 11.92
CA GLY A 36 -1.30 24.29 11.02
C GLY A 36 0.20 24.12 11.33
N GLY A 37 0.57 23.05 12.04
CA GLY A 37 1.97 22.66 12.26
C GLY A 37 2.64 22.07 11.02
N VAL A 38 1.84 21.57 10.07
CA VAL A 38 2.25 21.20 8.71
C VAL A 38 1.23 21.70 7.69
N ASP A 39 1.69 22.06 6.50
CA ASP A 39 0.84 22.52 5.40
C ASP A 39 0.11 21.37 4.69
N SER A 40 0.63 20.14 4.80
CA SER A 40 0.09 18.94 4.17
C SER A 40 0.47 17.68 4.96
N ALA A 41 -0.35 16.64 4.87
CA ALA A 41 -0.11 15.36 5.53
C ALA A 41 -0.61 14.18 4.68
N TRP A 42 0.10 13.06 4.72
CA TRP A 42 -0.40 11.80 4.16
C TRP A 42 -1.22 11.05 5.20
N LEU A 43 -2.54 11.11 5.08
CA LEU A 43 -3.46 10.52 6.05
C LEU A 43 -3.94 9.16 5.56
N LEU A 44 -3.67 8.10 6.33
CA LEU A 44 -4.11 6.74 6.03
C LEU A 44 -5.61 6.57 6.27
N ASP A 45 -6.21 5.54 5.67
CA ASP A 45 -7.53 5.09 6.09
C ASP A 45 -7.51 4.74 7.58
N PRO A 46 -8.52 5.16 8.34
CA PRO A 46 -9.64 6.02 7.94
C PRO A 46 -9.43 7.52 8.20
N VAL A 47 -8.26 7.86 8.69
CA VAL A 47 -7.93 9.07 9.41
C VAL A 47 -8.24 10.33 8.60
N TRP A 48 -8.05 10.29 7.27
CA TRP A 48 -8.38 11.39 6.36
C TRP A 48 -9.87 11.79 6.39
N ARG A 49 -10.78 10.90 6.78
CA ARG A 49 -12.22 11.19 6.90
C ARG A 49 -12.54 12.32 7.88
N ARG A 50 -11.61 12.64 8.79
CA ARG A 50 -11.76 13.76 9.75
C ARG A 50 -11.72 15.14 9.11
N VAL A 51 -11.08 15.27 7.94
CA VAL A 51 -10.89 16.55 7.24
C VAL A 51 -11.56 16.56 5.85
N ASP A 52 -12.11 15.44 5.41
CA ASP A 52 -12.79 15.35 4.11
C ASP A 52 -14.05 16.21 4.07
N GLY A 53 -14.13 17.10 3.08
CA GLY A 53 -15.24 18.04 2.92
C GLY A 53 -15.21 19.24 3.87
N GLU A 54 -14.25 19.31 4.79
CA GLU A 54 -14.07 20.47 5.68
C GLU A 54 -13.46 21.65 4.92
N ALA A 55 -13.97 22.86 5.20
CA ALA A 55 -13.48 24.07 4.57
C ALA A 55 -12.01 24.32 4.96
N GLY A 56 -11.15 24.54 3.96
CA GLY A 56 -9.72 24.78 4.17
C GLY A 56 -8.81 23.58 3.90
N TYR A 57 -9.38 22.40 3.65
CA TYR A 57 -8.62 21.23 3.22
C TYR A 57 -8.93 20.87 1.76
N ALA A 58 -7.93 20.33 1.07
CA ALA A 58 -8.07 19.83 -0.29
C ALA A 58 -7.31 18.52 -0.44
N PHE A 59 -7.92 17.56 -1.15
CA PHE A 59 -7.23 16.34 -1.53
C PHE A 59 -6.21 16.65 -2.63
N LEU A 60 -4.94 16.42 -2.34
CA LEU A 60 -3.85 16.62 -3.29
C LEU A 60 -3.60 15.34 -4.12
N CYS A 61 -3.37 14.21 -3.45
CA CYS A 61 -3.11 12.93 -4.08
C CYS A 61 -3.30 11.76 -3.11
N GLY A 62 -3.30 10.55 -3.66
CA GLY A 62 -3.36 9.29 -2.90
C GLY A 62 -2.59 8.20 -3.63
N GLN A 63 -2.69 6.96 -3.12
CA GLN A 63 -2.00 5.81 -3.72
C GLN A 63 -2.48 5.60 -5.18
N PRO A 64 -1.57 5.59 -6.17
CA PRO A 64 -1.93 5.35 -7.57
C PRO A 64 -2.54 3.96 -7.75
N PRO A 65 -3.55 3.81 -8.63
CA PRO A 65 -4.14 2.52 -8.92
C PRO A 65 -3.09 1.49 -9.32
N GLY A 66 -3.08 0.34 -8.62
CA GLY A 66 -2.21 -0.79 -8.94
C GLY A 66 -0.78 -0.69 -8.40
N GLU A 67 -0.42 0.40 -7.72
CA GLU A 67 0.85 0.48 -6.99
C GLU A 67 0.71 -0.09 -5.57
N PRO A 68 1.61 -0.99 -5.13
CA PRO A 68 1.48 -1.65 -3.84
C PRO A 68 1.77 -0.69 -2.69
N LEU A 69 0.90 -0.70 -1.67
CA LEU A 69 1.19 -0.09 -0.37
C LEU A 69 2.07 -1.02 0.49
N GLY A 70 1.97 -2.33 0.27
CA GLY A 70 2.72 -3.37 0.96
C GLY A 70 2.77 -4.65 0.12
N GLY A 71 3.47 -5.66 0.64
CA GLY A 71 3.61 -6.96 -0.01
C GLY A 71 4.04 -8.02 0.99
N MET A 72 4.00 -9.28 0.58
CA MET A 72 4.49 -10.39 1.38
C MET A 72 5.99 -10.58 1.14
N LEU A 73 6.75 -10.58 2.23
CA LEU A 73 8.19 -10.83 2.23
C LEU A 73 8.44 -12.19 2.87
N TYR A 74 9.09 -13.08 2.13
CA TYR A 74 9.48 -14.41 2.64
C TYR A 74 10.96 -14.44 2.94
N GLY A 75 11.31 -15.03 4.07
CA GLY A 75 12.69 -15.35 4.40
C GLY A 75 13.20 -16.57 3.63
N PRO A 76 14.51 -16.87 3.71
CA PRO A 76 15.14 -17.97 2.97
C PRO A 76 14.45 -19.31 3.13
N SER A 77 13.90 -19.62 4.31
CA SER A 77 13.26 -20.92 4.53
C SER A 77 12.02 -21.15 3.69
N LEU A 78 11.17 -20.14 3.47
CA LEU A 78 9.99 -20.27 2.60
C LEU A 78 10.32 -20.06 1.12
N LEU A 79 11.50 -19.50 0.82
CA LEU A 79 11.96 -19.25 -0.55
C LEU A 79 12.81 -20.38 -1.12
N ASN A 80 13.52 -21.12 -0.27
CA ASN A 80 14.57 -22.06 -0.68
C ASN A 80 14.50 -23.41 0.07
N ASP A 81 14.32 -23.40 1.39
CA ASP A 81 14.47 -24.62 2.20
C ASP A 81 13.20 -25.50 2.18
N ASP A 82 12.03 -24.87 2.27
CA ASP A 82 10.70 -25.48 2.24
C ASP A 82 9.78 -24.65 1.34
N VAL A 83 10.06 -24.76 0.03
CA VAL A 83 9.32 -24.04 -1.02
C VAL A 83 7.85 -24.45 -1.05
N ASP A 84 7.55 -25.73 -0.80
CA ASP A 84 6.18 -26.24 -0.76
C ASP A 84 5.34 -25.53 0.32
N ALA A 85 5.92 -25.31 1.51
CA ALA A 85 5.27 -24.50 2.54
C ALA A 85 5.08 -23.03 2.11
N GLY A 86 6.08 -22.44 1.44
CA GLY A 86 5.98 -21.09 0.86
C GLY A 86 4.83 -20.98 -0.15
N VAL A 87 4.73 -21.94 -1.08
CA VAL A 87 3.66 -22.01 -2.07
C VAL A 87 2.30 -22.25 -1.39
N ALA A 88 2.23 -23.12 -0.38
CA ALA A 88 0.99 -23.37 0.35
C ALA A 88 0.47 -22.13 1.08
N LEU A 89 1.36 -21.37 1.74
CA LEU A 89 1.02 -20.11 2.39
C LEU A 89 0.53 -19.08 1.37
N LEU A 90 1.25 -18.91 0.26
CA LEU A 90 0.87 -17.97 -0.78
C LEU A 90 -0.47 -18.34 -1.44
N ARG A 91 -0.71 -19.62 -1.68
CA ARG A 91 -1.99 -20.12 -2.20
C ARG A 91 -3.14 -19.83 -1.25
N ALA A 92 -2.94 -20.00 0.06
CA ALA A 92 -3.94 -19.67 1.06
C ALA A 92 -4.23 -18.16 1.09
N TYR A 93 -3.19 -17.32 0.98
CA TYR A 93 -3.31 -15.87 0.89
C TYR A 93 -4.09 -15.45 -0.37
N ILE A 94 -3.67 -15.90 -1.55
CA ILE A 94 -4.33 -15.61 -2.83
C ILE A 94 -5.81 -16.00 -2.79
N ARG A 95 -6.12 -17.20 -2.27
CA ARG A 95 -7.51 -17.64 -2.11
C ARG A 95 -8.30 -16.72 -1.18
N THR A 96 -7.69 -16.25 -0.10
CA THR A 96 -8.32 -15.33 0.85
C THR A 96 -8.66 -14.01 0.17
N VAL A 97 -7.69 -13.42 -0.54
CA VAL A 97 -7.89 -12.18 -1.32
C VAL A 97 -9.03 -12.36 -2.33
N ASN A 98 -8.95 -13.40 -3.16
CA ASN A 98 -9.93 -13.65 -4.22
C ASN A 98 -11.34 -14.01 -3.69
N THR A 99 -11.45 -14.55 -2.47
CA THR A 99 -12.74 -15.00 -1.91
C THR A 99 -13.42 -13.90 -1.11
N TYR A 100 -12.67 -13.18 -0.28
CA TYR A 100 -13.23 -12.27 0.72
C TYR A 100 -13.03 -10.79 0.38
N PHE A 101 -12.01 -10.46 -0.41
CA PHE A 101 -11.69 -9.07 -0.77
C PHE A 101 -11.94 -8.75 -2.25
N ALA A 102 -12.61 -9.66 -2.98
CA ALA A 102 -12.99 -9.40 -4.36
C ALA A 102 -14.09 -8.33 -4.43
N ALA A 103 -13.92 -7.36 -5.34
CA ALA A 103 -14.82 -6.24 -5.55
C ALA A 103 -15.06 -5.42 -4.26
N ASP A 104 -16.30 -4.98 -4.03
CA ASP A 104 -16.67 -4.18 -2.86
C ASP A 104 -17.07 -5.09 -1.69
N TYR A 105 -16.06 -5.60 -0.98
CA TYR A 105 -16.23 -6.54 0.13
C TYR A 105 -17.06 -5.96 1.29
N LYS A 106 -17.16 -4.63 1.39
CA LYS A 106 -17.96 -3.94 2.40
C LYS A 106 -19.48 -4.09 2.19
N LYS A 107 -19.93 -4.62 1.04
CA LYS A 107 -21.34 -5.01 0.82
C LYS A 107 -21.75 -6.28 1.56
N ASN A 108 -20.80 -7.07 2.05
CA ASN A 108 -21.10 -8.26 2.84
C ASN A 108 -21.11 -7.91 4.33
N GLU A 109 -22.30 -7.71 4.88
CA GLU A 109 -22.53 -7.32 6.28
C GLU A 109 -21.80 -8.25 7.27
N SER A 110 -21.90 -9.56 7.08
CA SER A 110 -21.26 -10.53 7.99
C SER A 110 -19.73 -10.45 7.94
N PHE A 111 -19.17 -10.16 6.76
CA PHE A 111 -17.73 -9.98 6.60
C PHE A 111 -17.26 -8.66 7.20
N VAL A 112 -18.03 -7.57 7.08
CA VAL A 112 -17.71 -6.30 7.72
C VAL A 112 -17.70 -6.42 9.23
N THR A 113 -18.71 -7.06 9.84
CA THR A 113 -18.73 -7.32 11.29
C THR A 113 -17.55 -8.17 11.74
N TYR A 114 -17.23 -9.21 10.97
CA TYR A 114 -16.04 -10.02 11.25
C TYR A 114 -14.75 -9.19 11.19
N LEU A 115 -14.59 -8.38 10.14
CA LEU A 115 -13.38 -7.59 9.91
C LEU A 115 -13.22 -6.49 10.96
N ALA A 116 -14.30 -5.80 11.32
CA ALA A 116 -14.30 -4.78 12.37
C ALA A 116 -13.89 -5.38 13.72
N LYS A 117 -14.41 -6.57 14.06
CA LYS A 117 -14.01 -7.29 15.27
C LYS A 117 -12.53 -7.71 15.22
N LEU A 118 -12.07 -8.22 14.07
CA LEU A 118 -10.67 -8.66 13.90
C LEU A 118 -9.68 -7.50 14.04
N LEU A 119 -10.03 -6.33 13.51
CA LEU A 119 -9.18 -5.13 13.52
C LEU A 119 -9.37 -4.27 14.78
N GLU A 120 -10.27 -4.67 15.69
CA GLU A 120 -10.70 -3.85 16.83
C GLU A 120 -11.14 -2.42 16.41
N ALA A 121 -11.81 -2.33 15.26
CA ALA A 121 -12.24 -1.09 14.65
C ALA A 121 -13.76 -0.89 14.73
N ASP A 122 -14.20 0.37 14.70
CA ASP A 122 -15.63 0.70 14.58
C ASP A 122 -16.17 0.38 13.16
N GLU A 123 -17.32 -0.30 13.09
CA GLU A 123 -17.93 -0.71 11.82
C GLU A 123 -18.37 0.47 10.95
N THR A 124 -18.97 1.50 11.56
CA THR A 124 -19.43 2.69 10.83
C THR A 124 -18.25 3.38 10.18
N MET A 125 -17.17 3.45 10.92
CA MET A 125 -15.92 4.05 10.54
C MET A 125 -15.25 3.22 9.42
N LEU A 126 -15.21 1.88 9.53
CA LEU A 126 -14.73 0.99 8.45
C LEU A 126 -15.53 1.17 7.15
N ARG A 127 -16.84 1.41 7.23
CA ARG A 127 -17.71 1.67 6.06
C ARG A 127 -17.58 3.07 5.48
N SER A 128 -17.04 4.00 6.24
CA SER A 128 -16.90 5.40 5.82
C SER A 128 -15.83 5.61 4.75
N THR A 129 -14.92 4.65 4.58
CA THR A 129 -13.92 4.67 3.50
C THR A 129 -14.32 3.74 2.35
N PRO A 130 -13.87 4.00 1.11
CA PRO A 130 -14.00 3.05 0.00
C PRO A 130 -13.40 1.67 0.35
N SER A 131 -13.88 0.60 -0.30
CA SER A 131 -13.23 -0.71 -0.18
C SER A 131 -11.83 -0.66 -0.77
N LEU A 132 -10.84 -1.15 -0.03
CA LEU A 132 -9.47 -1.27 -0.52
C LEU A 132 -9.41 -2.30 -1.64
N ARG A 133 -8.66 -1.99 -2.70
CA ARG A 133 -8.35 -2.98 -3.73
C ARG A 133 -7.20 -3.86 -3.24
N MET A 134 -7.55 -5.01 -2.69
CA MET A 134 -6.57 -6.02 -2.31
C MET A 134 -6.09 -6.75 -3.56
N ASP A 135 -4.77 -6.85 -3.71
CA ASP A 135 -4.11 -7.53 -4.82
C ASP A 135 -2.94 -8.33 -4.26
N TRP A 136 -2.63 -9.43 -4.91
CA TRP A 136 -1.54 -10.34 -4.53
C TRP A 136 -0.39 -10.32 -5.55
N GLU A 137 -0.60 -9.75 -6.74
CA GLU A 137 0.42 -9.69 -7.78
C GLU A 137 1.25 -8.40 -7.69
N ILE A 138 2.58 -8.54 -7.67
CA ILE A 138 3.49 -7.42 -7.99
C ILE A 138 3.62 -7.33 -9.51
N ARG A 139 3.05 -6.27 -10.08
CA ARG A 139 3.08 -5.99 -11.52
C ARG A 139 4.51 -5.76 -12.01
N ALA A 140 4.77 -6.11 -13.27
CA ALA A 140 6.06 -5.91 -13.90
C ALA A 140 6.51 -4.43 -13.82
N GLY A 141 7.80 -4.21 -13.55
CA GLY A 141 8.42 -2.89 -13.44
C GLY A 141 8.03 -2.09 -12.18
N THR A 142 7.17 -2.63 -11.29
CA THR A 142 6.86 -1.96 -10.02
C THR A 142 8.12 -1.79 -9.17
N THR A 143 9.01 -2.79 -9.12
CA THR A 143 10.25 -2.70 -8.34
C THR A 143 11.23 -1.68 -8.90
N ASP A 144 11.25 -1.47 -10.21
CA ASP A 144 12.10 -0.46 -10.85
C ASP A 144 11.64 0.95 -10.47
N ARG A 145 10.33 1.21 -10.54
CA ARG A 145 9.74 2.49 -10.11
C ARG A 145 10.00 2.76 -8.63
N LEU A 146 9.84 1.75 -7.77
CA LEU A 146 10.11 1.88 -6.33
C LEU A 146 11.59 2.18 -6.05
N GLN A 147 12.52 1.45 -6.68
CA GLN A 147 13.96 1.72 -6.50
C GLN A 147 14.35 3.11 -7.01
N SER A 148 13.78 3.55 -8.14
CA SER A 148 14.00 4.90 -8.67
C SER A 148 13.60 5.97 -7.67
N ALA A 149 12.40 5.86 -7.10
CA ALA A 149 11.91 6.85 -6.14
C ALA A 149 12.71 6.83 -4.81
N TYR A 150 13.15 5.67 -4.32
CA TYR A 150 14.03 5.62 -3.13
C TYR A 150 15.38 6.30 -3.39
N ARG A 151 15.93 6.16 -4.60
CA ARG A 151 17.17 6.84 -5.00
C ARG A 151 16.97 8.35 -5.12
N ALA A 152 15.88 8.80 -5.74
CA ALA A 152 15.54 10.22 -5.86
C ALA A 152 15.44 10.91 -4.49
N GLN A 153 14.98 10.18 -3.46
CA GLN A 153 14.91 10.65 -2.08
C GLN A 153 16.24 10.54 -1.30
N GLY A 154 17.30 10.01 -1.91
CA GLY A 154 18.58 9.77 -1.24
C GLY A 154 18.54 8.68 -0.17
N VAL A 155 17.51 7.81 -0.18
CA VAL A 155 17.33 6.72 0.80
C VAL A 155 18.12 5.46 0.40
N ALA A 156 18.43 5.32 -0.89
CA ALA A 156 19.18 4.19 -1.43
C ALA A 156 20.33 4.67 -2.32
N GLU A 157 21.49 4.05 -2.15
CA GLU A 157 22.69 4.24 -2.98
C GLU A 157 22.95 3.00 -3.85
N GLY A 158 23.70 3.18 -4.94
CA GLY A 158 24.10 2.09 -5.85
C GLY A 158 23.10 1.79 -6.97
N ASP A 159 23.44 0.77 -7.76
CA ASP A 159 22.67 0.33 -8.91
C ASP A 159 21.37 -0.36 -8.51
N SER A 160 20.31 -0.17 -9.31
CA SER A 160 19.05 -0.87 -9.09
C SER A 160 19.24 -2.37 -9.33
N LEU A 161 18.66 -3.18 -8.45
CA LEU A 161 18.60 -4.62 -8.65
C LEU A 161 17.59 -4.97 -9.75
N PRO A 162 17.88 -5.98 -10.59
CA PRO A 162 16.92 -6.45 -11.58
C PRO A 162 15.71 -7.10 -10.89
N GLU A 163 14.56 -7.01 -11.53
CA GLU A 163 13.30 -7.48 -10.94
C GLU A 163 13.30 -8.97 -10.56
N SER A 164 14.08 -9.79 -11.27
CA SER A 164 14.29 -11.22 -10.96
C SER A 164 14.98 -11.48 -9.62
N GLN A 165 15.65 -10.48 -9.04
CA GLN A 165 16.26 -10.54 -7.71
C GLN A 165 15.38 -9.92 -6.62
N THR A 166 14.35 -9.16 -7.01
CA THR A 166 13.47 -8.45 -6.06
C THR A 166 12.07 -9.06 -5.97
N VAL A 167 11.67 -9.90 -6.93
CA VAL A 167 10.35 -10.56 -6.96
C VAL A 167 10.49 -12.04 -7.34
N THR A 168 10.14 -12.94 -6.42
CA THR A 168 10.12 -14.38 -6.68
C THR A 168 8.77 -14.82 -7.27
N ARG A 169 8.60 -14.62 -8.58
CA ARG A 169 7.33 -14.91 -9.29
C ARG A 169 6.94 -16.38 -9.33
N SER A 170 7.93 -17.27 -9.32
CA SER A 170 7.73 -18.71 -9.42
C SER A 170 6.75 -19.26 -8.37
N LEU A 171 6.79 -18.72 -7.15
CA LEU A 171 5.89 -19.15 -6.07
C LEU A 171 4.43 -18.85 -6.39
N TYR A 172 4.09 -17.63 -6.84
CA TYR A 172 2.69 -17.33 -7.14
C TYR A 172 2.24 -18.02 -8.43
N GLU A 173 3.13 -18.16 -9.43
CA GLU A 173 2.84 -18.89 -10.67
C GLU A 173 2.44 -20.35 -10.35
N GLU A 174 3.13 -21.01 -9.43
CA GLU A 174 2.75 -22.34 -8.97
C GLU A 174 1.48 -22.31 -8.10
N ALA A 175 1.34 -21.33 -7.21
CA ALA A 175 0.16 -21.20 -6.35
C ALA A 175 -1.14 -21.08 -7.16
N VAL A 176 -1.11 -20.38 -8.31
CA VAL A 176 -2.24 -20.22 -9.25
C VAL A 176 -2.31 -21.29 -10.35
N GLY A 177 -1.35 -22.23 -10.38
CA GLY A 177 -1.37 -23.37 -11.31
C GLY A 177 -0.85 -23.08 -12.72
N HIS A 178 -0.05 -22.03 -12.92
CA HIS A 178 0.61 -21.72 -14.20
C HIS A 178 1.81 -22.63 -14.50
N ARG A 179 2.38 -23.32 -13.50
CA ARG A 179 3.38 -24.39 -13.69
C ARG A 179 2.90 -25.70 -13.07
N ARG A 180 3.17 -26.80 -13.78
CA ARG A 180 3.26 -28.17 -13.27
C ARG A 180 4.66 -28.68 -13.55
#